data_AF-A0A835YUB3-F1
#
_entry.id   AF-A0A835YUB3-F1
#
_cell.length_a   1.000
_cell.length_b   1.000
_cell.length_c   1.000
_cell.angle_alpha   90.00
_cell.angle_beta   90.00
_cell.angle_gamma   90.00
#
_symmetry.space_group_name_H-M   'P 1'
#
loop_
_entity.id
_entity.type
_entity.pdbx_description
1 polymer ?
#
loop_
_entity_poly.entity_id
_entity_poly.type
_entity_poly.pdbx_seq_one_letter_code
_entity_poly.pdbx_strand_id
1 'polypeptide(L)'
;EFEDCFFESNDVSGRATVPSFPEGLISLEVRECWCDSGVMVFSSMPESLRLINIQMVQRHVHFEPPLPSHLEAIHVSMRDCAVNINGGMLPAGLRVLDLSRCARMQLNELPPGLRVLKLHKYEHPLRPLPDTLETLVLDKCTGHIAELPDSVRSLALYWQTPEPAPPLPARWPAHLERLVYWSKSASGEAGSAPMPIIERLPPTLRYLELNRCELRARLPKTLQELRVGREFTDRVDFTGRVVLNARKRIA
;
A
#
# COMPACT_ATOMS: atom_id res chain seq x y z
N GLU A 1 -30.32 -16.20 5.92
CA GLU A 1 -28.96 -16.40 5.37
C GLU A 1 -28.09 -15.34 5.99
N PHE A 2 -27.00 -15.72 6.68
CA PHE A 2 -26.11 -14.75 7.31
C PHE A 2 -25.05 -14.37 6.28
N GLU A 3 -25.27 -13.26 5.57
CA GLU A 3 -24.32 -12.78 4.55
C GLU A 3 -23.09 -12.10 5.18
N ASP A 4 -23.28 -11.48 6.34
CA ASP A 4 -22.23 -10.77 7.07
C ASP A 4 -22.09 -11.31 8.50
N CYS A 5 -20.85 -11.45 8.96
CA CYS A 5 -20.54 -11.71 10.36
C CYS A 5 -19.66 -10.57 10.88
N PHE A 6 -20.10 -10.00 12.00
CA PHE A 6 -19.38 -8.98 12.73
C PHE A 6 -18.84 -9.58 14.02
N PHE A 7 -17.53 -9.46 14.21
CA PHE A 7 -16.84 -9.95 15.41
C PHE A 7 -16.16 -8.79 16.12
N GLU A 8 -16.57 -8.56 17.36
CA GLU A 8 -16.02 -7.57 18.27
C GLU A 8 -15.75 -8.24 19.63
N SER A 9 -14.55 -8.05 20.18
CA SER A 9 -14.14 -8.67 21.44
C SER A 9 -13.16 -7.80 22.21
N ASN A 10 -13.59 -7.27 23.35
CA ASN A 10 -12.84 -6.25 24.08
C ASN A 10 -11.71 -6.77 24.99
N ASP A 11 -11.54 -8.08 25.15
CA ASP A 11 -10.38 -8.64 25.86
C ASP A 11 -10.17 -10.12 25.53
N VAL A 12 -9.15 -10.45 24.74
CA VAL A 12 -8.71 -11.83 24.52
C VAL A 12 -7.37 -12.04 25.23
N SER A 13 -7.43 -12.68 26.40
CA SER A 13 -6.26 -13.24 27.08
C SER A 13 -6.01 -14.68 26.58
N GLY A 14 -4.81 -14.95 26.04
CA GLY A 14 -4.46 -16.27 25.52
C GLY A 14 -4.98 -16.57 24.10
N ARG A 15 -5.06 -17.85 23.72
CA ARG A 15 -5.50 -18.26 22.37
C ARG A 15 -7.02 -18.39 22.33
N ALA A 16 -7.71 -17.47 21.65
CA ALA A 16 -9.13 -17.60 21.36
C ALA A 16 -9.32 -18.22 19.97
N THR A 17 -10.00 -19.35 19.92
CA THR A 17 -10.41 -19.96 18.65
C THR A 17 -11.83 -19.54 18.35
N VAL A 18 -12.06 -18.90 17.22
CA VAL A 18 -13.40 -18.55 16.76
C VAL A 18 -14.05 -19.81 16.19
N PRO A 19 -15.25 -20.20 16.64
CA PRO A 19 -15.95 -21.38 16.16
C PRO A 19 -16.34 -21.28 14.67
N SER A 20 -16.93 -22.34 14.13
CA SER A 20 -17.36 -22.41 12.73
C SER A 20 -18.30 -21.27 12.34
N PHE A 21 -18.06 -20.68 11.17
CA PHE A 21 -18.95 -19.69 10.56
C PHE A 21 -20.14 -20.33 9.84
N PRO A 22 -21.23 -19.59 9.61
CA PRO A 22 -22.32 -20.04 8.74
C PRO A 22 -21.83 -20.34 7.32
N GLU A 23 -22.34 -21.41 6.69
CA GLU A 23 -21.95 -21.81 5.32
C GLU A 23 -22.26 -20.76 4.24
N GLY A 24 -23.18 -19.83 4.50
CA GLY A 24 -23.57 -18.76 3.58
C GLY A 24 -22.86 -17.42 3.81
N LEU A 25 -21.86 -17.38 4.68
CA LEU A 25 -21.15 -16.14 5.02
C LEU A 25 -20.36 -15.60 3.83
N ILE A 26 -20.64 -14.37 3.43
CA ILE A 26 -20.00 -13.69 2.30
C ILE A 26 -18.90 -12.73 2.77
N SER A 27 -19.13 -12.06 3.90
CA SER A 27 -18.21 -11.06 4.45
C SER A 27 -17.93 -11.29 5.93
N LEU A 28 -16.66 -11.28 6.29
CA LEU A 28 -16.20 -11.32 7.68
C LEU A 28 -15.62 -9.95 8.06
N GLU A 29 -16.26 -9.29 9.02
CA GLU A 29 -15.73 -8.10 9.66
C GLU A 29 -15.24 -8.41 11.07
N VAL A 30 -13.96 -8.16 11.31
CA VAL A 30 -13.33 -8.28 12.64
C VAL A 30 -12.91 -6.89 13.08
N ARG A 31 -13.59 -6.34 14.09
CA ARG A 31 -13.36 -4.98 14.58
C ARG A 31 -13.04 -4.98 16.07
N GLU A 32 -12.24 -4.00 16.50
CA GLU A 32 -12.02 -3.66 17.91
C GLU A 32 -11.67 -4.87 18.80
N CYS A 33 -10.92 -5.84 18.25
CA CYS A 33 -10.55 -7.05 18.98
C CYS A 33 -9.24 -6.87 19.74
N TRP A 34 -9.27 -6.70 21.05
CA TRP A 34 -8.06 -6.34 21.79
C TRP A 34 -7.43 -7.58 22.43
N CYS A 35 -6.29 -8.01 21.89
CA CYS A 35 -5.51 -9.12 22.44
C CYS A 35 -4.24 -8.57 23.13
N ASP A 36 -4.23 -8.54 24.47
CA ASP A 36 -3.09 -8.02 25.23
C ASP A 36 -1.90 -8.98 25.29
N SER A 37 -2.13 -10.27 25.12
CA SER A 37 -1.08 -11.30 24.96
C SER A 37 -1.55 -12.49 24.12
N GLY A 38 -2.78 -12.41 23.61
CA GLY A 38 -3.46 -13.49 22.94
C GLY A 38 -3.30 -13.53 21.43
N VAL A 39 -3.76 -14.64 20.85
CA VAL A 39 -3.89 -14.83 19.40
C VAL A 39 -5.33 -15.22 19.11
N MET A 40 -5.96 -14.49 18.18
CA MET A 40 -7.26 -14.88 17.65
C MET A 40 -7.04 -15.79 16.46
N VAL A 41 -7.59 -17.00 16.53
CA VAL A 41 -7.44 -18.02 15.51
C VAL A 41 -8.76 -18.33 14.87
N PHE A 42 -8.80 -18.20 13.56
CA PHE A 42 -9.93 -18.61 12.76
C PHE A 42 -9.59 -19.92 12.05
N SER A 43 -10.17 -21.02 12.55
CA SER A 43 -9.80 -22.39 12.15
C SER A 43 -10.54 -22.93 10.93
N SER A 44 -11.63 -22.30 10.51
CA SER A 44 -12.38 -22.69 9.31
C SER A 44 -13.03 -21.45 8.71
N MET A 45 -12.95 -21.33 7.39
CA MET A 45 -13.63 -20.31 6.59
C MET A 45 -14.62 -21.01 5.66
N PRO A 46 -15.85 -20.49 5.51
CA PRO A 46 -16.82 -21.06 4.58
C PRO A 46 -16.42 -20.73 3.13
N GLU A 47 -16.70 -21.64 2.20
CA GLU A 47 -16.37 -21.47 0.77
C GLU A 47 -17.07 -20.27 0.11
N SER A 48 -18.18 -19.80 0.69
CA SER A 48 -18.91 -18.61 0.26
C SER A 48 -18.20 -17.30 0.58
N LEU A 49 -17.17 -17.31 1.43
CA LEU A 49 -16.52 -16.10 1.93
C LEU A 49 -15.74 -15.42 0.80
N ARG A 50 -16.05 -14.16 0.56
CA ARG A 50 -15.46 -13.32 -0.50
C ARG A 50 -14.67 -12.15 0.05
N LEU A 51 -14.98 -11.68 1.26
CA LEU A 51 -14.36 -10.49 1.85
C LEU A 51 -13.94 -10.76 3.30
N ILE A 52 -12.71 -10.39 3.62
CA ILE A 52 -12.21 -10.28 5.00
C ILE A 52 -11.82 -8.83 5.25
N ASN A 53 -12.39 -8.23 6.29
CA ASN A 53 -12.07 -6.88 6.74
C ASN A 53 -11.67 -6.90 8.21
N ILE A 54 -10.44 -6.49 8.50
CA ILE A 54 -9.86 -6.50 9.84
C ILE A 54 -9.46 -5.08 10.23
N GLN A 55 -10.11 -4.56 11.26
CA GLN A 55 -9.93 -3.19 11.74
C GLN A 55 -9.76 -3.21 13.26
N MET A 56 -8.91 -2.34 13.80
CA MET A 56 -8.79 -2.13 15.26
C MET A 56 -8.56 -3.40 16.15
N VAL A 57 -8.06 -4.51 15.61
CA VAL A 57 -7.51 -5.69 16.29
C VAL A 57 -6.05 -5.58 16.83
N GLN A 58 -5.85 -5.61 18.13
CA GLN A 58 -4.50 -5.55 18.72
C GLN A 58 -3.73 -6.89 18.57
N ARG A 59 -2.48 -6.77 18.12
CA ARG A 59 -1.43 -7.81 18.10
C ARG A 59 -1.56 -8.91 17.05
N HIS A 60 -2.29 -10.01 17.25
CA HIS A 60 -2.09 -11.22 16.43
C HIS A 60 -3.41 -11.86 15.99
N VAL A 61 -3.69 -11.80 14.68
CA VAL A 61 -4.76 -12.56 14.03
C VAL A 61 -4.14 -13.63 13.15
N HIS A 62 -4.61 -14.85 13.29
CA HIS A 62 -4.19 -15.97 12.49
C HIS A 62 -5.38 -16.63 11.79
N PHE A 63 -5.27 -16.76 10.47
CA PHE A 63 -6.17 -17.58 9.67
C PHE A 63 -5.44 -18.89 9.38
N GLU A 64 -6.01 -20.01 9.86
CA GLU A 64 -5.45 -21.32 9.55
C GLU A 64 -5.75 -21.69 8.08
N PRO A 65 -4.82 -22.36 7.39
CA PRO A 65 -5.02 -22.82 6.02
C PRO A 65 -6.17 -23.82 5.88
N PRO A 66 -6.80 -23.91 4.69
CA PRO A 66 -6.72 -22.98 3.57
C PRO A 66 -7.76 -21.85 3.67
N LEU A 67 -7.39 -20.64 3.23
CA LEU A 67 -8.40 -19.62 2.91
C LEU A 67 -9.14 -20.03 1.63
N PRO A 68 -10.43 -19.67 1.47
CA PRO A 68 -11.22 -20.03 0.30
C PRO A 68 -10.58 -19.51 -0.98
N SER A 69 -10.51 -20.35 -2.01
CA SER A 69 -9.82 -20.02 -3.27
C SER A 69 -10.48 -18.86 -4.03
N HIS A 70 -11.79 -18.65 -3.79
CA HIS A 70 -12.61 -17.59 -4.37
C HIS A 70 -12.61 -16.28 -3.57
N LEU A 71 -11.87 -16.21 -2.45
CA LEU A 71 -11.76 -15.00 -1.66
C LEU A 71 -11.22 -13.85 -2.53
N GLU A 72 -11.95 -12.73 -2.58
CA GLU A 72 -11.70 -11.64 -3.53
C GLU A 72 -10.93 -10.48 -2.90
N ALA A 73 -11.17 -10.22 -1.63
CA ALA A 73 -10.61 -9.04 -0.96
C ALA A 73 -10.21 -9.33 0.48
N ILE A 74 -9.03 -8.84 0.84
CA ILE A 74 -8.54 -8.79 2.21
C ILE A 74 -8.15 -7.35 2.51
N HIS A 75 -8.79 -6.77 3.52
CA HIS A 75 -8.45 -5.46 4.06
C HIS A 75 -8.01 -5.60 5.51
N VAL A 76 -6.84 -5.05 5.82
CA VAL A 76 -6.28 -5.01 7.17
C VAL A 76 -5.77 -3.61 7.45
N SER A 77 -6.42 -2.89 8.37
CA SER A 77 -6.15 -1.47 8.59
C SER A 77 -5.83 -1.12 10.05
N MET A 78 -4.55 -1.18 10.47
CA MET A 78 -4.16 -0.91 11.87
C MET A 78 -2.68 -0.74 12.20
N ARG A 79 -2.37 -0.01 13.28
CA ARG A 79 -1.00 0.08 13.83
C ARG A 79 -0.56 -1.23 14.50
N ASP A 80 0.62 -1.71 14.12
CA ASP A 80 1.39 -2.74 14.84
C ASP A 80 0.70 -4.11 14.99
N CYS A 81 -0.20 -4.44 14.06
CA CYS A 81 -0.77 -5.79 13.96
C CYS A 81 0.17 -6.72 13.16
N ALA A 82 0.45 -7.90 13.72
CA ALA A 82 1.03 -9.03 13.01
C ALA A 82 -0.12 -9.94 12.55
N VAL A 83 -0.60 -9.74 11.33
CA VAL A 83 -1.52 -10.68 10.69
C VAL A 83 -0.70 -11.73 9.97
N ASN A 84 -0.88 -12.99 10.36
CA ASN A 84 -0.34 -14.12 9.63
C ASN A 84 -1.49 -14.77 8.85
N ILE A 85 -1.56 -14.43 7.57
CA ILE A 85 -2.49 -15.04 6.62
C ILE A 85 -1.78 -16.26 6.02
N ASN A 86 -2.18 -17.46 6.44
CA ASN A 86 -1.83 -18.71 5.76
C ASN A 86 -0.31 -18.86 5.46
N GLY A 87 0.56 -18.46 6.39
CA GLY A 87 2.02 -18.54 6.19
C GLY A 87 2.55 -17.74 4.97
N GLY A 88 1.81 -16.71 4.53
CA GLY A 88 2.13 -15.90 3.36
C GLY A 88 1.55 -16.41 2.05
N MET A 89 0.75 -17.50 2.05
CA MET A 89 0.06 -18.02 0.87
C MET A 89 -1.31 -17.37 0.69
N LEU A 90 -1.42 -16.49 -0.30
CA LEU A 90 -2.66 -15.79 -0.62
C LEU A 90 -3.54 -16.62 -1.59
N PRO A 91 -4.88 -16.54 -1.49
CA PRO A 91 -5.78 -17.21 -2.44
C PRO A 91 -5.59 -16.73 -3.88
N ALA A 92 -5.64 -17.65 -4.85
CA ALA A 92 -5.46 -17.33 -6.26
C ALA A 92 -6.54 -16.38 -6.81
N GLY A 93 -7.76 -16.41 -6.26
CA GLY A 93 -8.86 -15.53 -6.64
C GLY A 93 -8.77 -14.10 -6.10
N LEU A 94 -7.79 -13.79 -5.25
CA LEU A 94 -7.69 -12.50 -4.57
C LEU A 94 -7.39 -11.37 -5.57
N ARG A 95 -8.24 -10.35 -5.56
CA ARG A 95 -8.15 -9.17 -6.42
C ARG A 95 -7.69 -7.93 -5.66
N VAL A 96 -7.96 -7.86 -4.36
CA VAL A 96 -7.62 -6.73 -3.51
C VAL A 96 -6.88 -7.20 -2.27
N LEU A 97 -5.68 -6.66 -2.07
CA LEU A 97 -4.90 -6.83 -0.86
C LEU A 97 -4.52 -5.46 -0.31
N ASP A 98 -5.14 -5.09 0.81
CA ASP A 98 -4.85 -3.87 1.54
C ASP A 98 -4.27 -4.24 2.91
N LEU A 99 -2.96 -4.12 3.07
CA LEU A 99 -2.24 -4.30 4.33
C LEU A 99 -1.79 -2.94 4.87
N SER A 100 -2.66 -1.92 4.75
CA SER A 100 -2.38 -0.59 5.28
C SER A 100 -2.26 -0.62 6.80
N ARG A 101 -1.00 -0.58 7.24
CA ARG A 101 -0.49 -0.44 8.61
C ARG A 101 -0.02 -1.74 9.28
N CYS A 102 -0.04 -2.87 8.57
CA CYS A 102 0.61 -4.11 9.01
C CYS A 102 2.12 -4.12 8.75
N ALA A 103 2.92 -4.10 9.82
CA ALA A 103 4.37 -3.96 9.73
C ALA A 103 5.17 -5.28 9.70
N ARG A 104 4.51 -6.45 9.81
CA ARG A 104 5.22 -7.73 10.10
C ARG A 104 4.80 -8.91 9.24
N MET A 105 4.13 -8.68 8.11
CA MET A 105 3.70 -9.76 7.23
C MET A 105 4.76 -10.03 6.15
N GLN A 106 5.10 -11.30 5.94
CA GLN A 106 5.85 -11.77 4.77
C GLN A 106 4.87 -12.32 3.73
N LEU A 107 4.99 -11.85 2.48
CA LEU A 107 4.24 -12.38 1.35
C LEU A 107 5.19 -13.25 0.52
N ASN A 108 4.81 -14.51 0.26
CA ASN A 108 5.62 -15.42 -0.55
C ASN A 108 5.46 -15.07 -2.03
N GLU A 109 4.23 -15.09 -2.51
CA GLU A 109 3.87 -14.75 -3.89
C GLU A 109 2.58 -13.92 -3.90
N LEU A 110 2.49 -12.98 -4.84
CA LEU A 110 1.26 -12.23 -5.08
C LEU A 110 0.36 -13.00 -6.06
N PRO A 111 -0.96 -13.05 -5.81
CA PRO A 111 -1.91 -13.71 -6.70
C PRO A 111 -1.85 -13.14 -8.13
N PRO A 112 -1.91 -13.97 -9.18
CA PRO A 112 -1.76 -13.52 -10.56
C PRO A 112 -2.90 -12.60 -11.03
N GLY A 113 -4.06 -12.66 -10.37
CA GLY A 113 -5.23 -11.81 -10.63
C GLY A 113 -5.33 -10.54 -9.76
N LEU A 114 -4.30 -10.23 -8.96
CA LEU A 114 -4.34 -9.11 -8.02
C LEU A 114 -4.35 -7.77 -8.76
N ARG A 115 -5.40 -6.97 -8.53
CA ARG A 115 -5.59 -5.65 -9.16
C ARG A 115 -5.20 -4.49 -8.26
N VAL A 116 -5.32 -4.66 -6.95
CA VAL A 116 -5.05 -3.59 -5.97
C VAL A 116 -4.12 -4.13 -4.89
N LEU A 117 -2.98 -3.48 -4.73
CA LEU A 117 -2.02 -3.75 -3.67
C LEU A 117 -1.74 -2.47 -2.89
N LYS A 118 -2.04 -2.48 -1.59
CA LYS A 118 -1.65 -1.41 -0.67
C LYS A 118 -0.85 -1.97 0.48
N LEU A 119 0.32 -1.41 0.71
CA LEU A 119 1.27 -1.86 1.74
C LEU A 119 1.74 -0.69 2.58
N HIS A 120 1.90 -0.92 3.88
CA HIS A 120 2.49 0.04 4.81
C HIS A 120 3.60 -0.61 5.62
N LYS A 121 4.76 0.05 5.76
CA LYS A 121 5.92 -0.50 6.49
C LYS A 121 6.27 -1.93 6.06
N TYR A 122 6.10 -2.25 4.78
CA TYR A 122 6.51 -3.54 4.25
C TYR A 122 8.02 -3.52 3.99
N GLU A 123 8.75 -4.37 4.69
CA GLU A 123 10.22 -4.36 4.72
C GLU A 123 10.87 -5.43 3.83
N HIS A 124 10.06 -6.26 3.17
CA HIS A 124 10.55 -7.34 2.32
C HIS A 124 10.56 -6.92 0.83
N PRO A 125 11.37 -7.58 -0.02
CA PRO A 125 11.33 -7.36 -1.46
C PRO A 125 9.95 -7.68 -2.05
N LEU A 126 9.49 -6.86 -3.00
CA LEU A 126 8.23 -7.05 -3.74
C LEU A 126 8.55 -7.51 -5.16
N ARG A 127 8.77 -8.81 -5.42
CA ARG A 127 9.06 -9.28 -6.78
C ARG A 127 8.57 -10.71 -7.08
N PRO A 128 7.98 -10.95 -8.26
CA PRO A 128 7.46 -9.97 -9.24
C PRO A 128 6.07 -9.42 -8.84
N LEU A 129 5.75 -8.19 -9.26
CA LEU A 129 4.39 -7.67 -9.20
C LEU A 129 3.55 -8.28 -10.32
N PRO A 130 2.26 -8.60 -10.11
CA PRO A 130 1.43 -9.24 -11.13
C PRO A 130 1.11 -8.27 -12.28
N ASP A 131 1.09 -8.79 -13.51
CA ASP A 131 0.77 -8.00 -14.72
C ASP A 131 -0.67 -7.47 -14.74
N THR A 132 -1.53 -7.92 -13.84
CA THR A 132 -2.91 -7.45 -13.68
C THR A 132 -3.05 -6.28 -12.70
N LEU A 133 -1.96 -5.84 -12.07
CA LEU A 133 -1.98 -4.82 -11.03
C LEU A 133 -2.34 -3.44 -11.59
N GLU A 134 -3.50 -2.91 -11.20
CA GLU A 134 -4.00 -1.61 -11.66
C GLU A 134 -3.65 -0.48 -10.67
N THR A 135 -3.61 -0.79 -9.38
CA THR A 135 -3.35 0.18 -8.30
C THR A 135 -2.27 -0.32 -7.35
N LEU A 136 -1.24 0.50 -7.16
CA LEU A 136 -0.16 0.25 -6.21
C LEU A 136 -0.01 1.44 -5.24
N VAL A 137 -0.12 1.16 -3.95
CA VAL A 137 0.13 2.12 -2.87
C VAL A 137 1.19 1.56 -1.94
N LEU A 138 2.34 2.23 -1.86
CA LEU A 138 3.39 1.90 -0.89
C LEU A 138 3.57 3.05 0.09
N ASP A 139 3.46 2.76 1.38
CA ASP A 139 3.66 3.73 2.46
C ASP A 139 4.73 3.25 3.43
N LYS A 140 5.83 3.99 3.60
CA LYS A 140 6.98 3.65 4.45
C LYS A 140 7.57 2.27 4.20
N CYS A 141 7.42 1.73 2.99
CA CYS A 141 8.04 0.46 2.64
C CYS A 141 9.54 0.67 2.41
N THR A 142 10.36 -0.36 2.64
CA THR A 142 11.81 -0.30 2.36
C THR A 142 12.21 -1.20 1.19
N GLY A 143 11.28 -2.03 0.69
CA GLY A 143 11.50 -2.88 -0.48
C GLY A 143 11.72 -2.07 -1.76
N HIS A 144 12.69 -2.49 -2.57
CA HIS A 144 12.97 -1.90 -3.89
C HIS A 144 12.00 -2.41 -4.96
N ILE A 145 11.19 -1.51 -5.55
CA ILE A 145 10.49 -1.79 -6.81
C ILE A 145 11.49 -1.61 -7.95
N ALA A 146 11.88 -2.69 -8.65
CA ALA A 146 12.68 -2.54 -9.87
C ALA A 146 11.84 -2.11 -11.06
N GLU A 147 10.68 -2.75 -11.21
CA GLU A 147 9.82 -2.59 -12.38
C GLU A 147 8.37 -2.53 -11.95
N LEU A 148 7.61 -1.66 -12.61
CA LEU A 148 6.17 -1.52 -12.44
C LEU A 148 5.49 -2.17 -13.66
N PRO A 149 4.45 -2.99 -13.47
CA PRO A 149 3.64 -3.48 -14.58
C PRO A 149 3.04 -2.34 -15.40
N ASP A 150 2.98 -2.49 -16.72
CA ASP A 150 2.40 -1.48 -17.62
C ASP A 150 0.87 -1.30 -17.40
N SER A 151 0.23 -2.23 -16.69
CA SER A 151 -1.18 -2.18 -16.28
C SER A 151 -1.46 -1.20 -15.14
N VAL A 152 -0.43 -0.74 -14.39
CA VAL A 152 -0.61 0.18 -13.27
C VAL A 152 -1.10 1.53 -13.76
N ARG A 153 -2.30 1.93 -13.33
CA ARG A 153 -2.93 3.22 -13.65
C ARG A 153 -2.84 4.22 -12.51
N SER A 154 -2.76 3.75 -11.27
CA SER A 154 -2.63 4.59 -10.08
C SER A 154 -1.46 4.12 -9.23
N LEU A 155 -0.48 5.00 -9.07
CA LEU A 155 0.71 4.79 -8.25
C LEU A 155 0.77 5.84 -7.14
N ALA A 156 0.93 5.40 -5.90
CA ALA A 156 1.19 6.27 -4.77
C ALA A 156 2.37 5.75 -3.94
N LEU A 157 3.38 6.60 -3.77
CA LEU A 157 4.60 6.30 -3.04
C LEU A 157 4.75 7.32 -1.90
N TYR A 158 4.62 6.85 -0.66
CA TYR A 158 4.80 7.65 0.55
C TYR A 158 6.02 7.13 1.30
N TRP A 159 7.06 7.94 1.42
CA TRP A 159 8.32 7.56 2.05
C TRP A 159 8.54 8.32 3.35
N GLN A 160 8.93 7.57 4.38
CA GLN A 160 9.42 8.09 5.65
C GLN A 160 10.70 7.33 5.98
N THR A 161 11.79 7.61 5.26
CA THR A 161 13.06 6.91 5.47
C THR A 161 14.09 7.83 6.15
N PRO A 162 14.97 7.28 7.00
CA PRO A 162 16.31 7.86 7.15
C PRO A 162 17.00 7.82 5.78
N GLU A 163 17.77 8.84 5.47
CA GLU A 163 18.33 9.08 4.14
C GLU A 163 19.20 7.91 3.64
N PRO A 164 19.25 7.63 2.31
CA PRO A 164 18.54 8.32 1.22
C PRO A 164 17.12 7.80 0.96
N ALA A 165 16.31 8.61 0.26
CA ALA A 165 15.00 8.16 -0.25
C ALA A 165 15.20 7.00 -1.24
N PRO A 166 14.26 6.03 -1.31
CA PRO A 166 14.36 4.97 -2.30
C PRO A 166 14.31 5.53 -3.73
N PRO A 167 15.05 4.93 -4.68
CA PRO A 167 15.08 5.39 -6.05
C PRO A 167 13.69 5.29 -6.68
N LEU A 168 13.39 6.24 -7.59
CA LEU A 168 12.21 6.17 -8.44
C LEU A 168 12.32 4.98 -9.41
N PRO A 169 11.20 4.42 -9.88
CA PRO A 169 11.23 3.39 -10.92
C PRO A 169 11.92 3.92 -12.17
N ALA A 170 12.71 3.08 -12.84
CA ALA A 170 13.46 3.47 -14.05
C ALA A 170 12.54 3.90 -15.20
N ARG A 171 11.32 3.34 -15.24
CA ARG A 171 10.28 3.65 -16.21
C ARG A 171 8.91 3.70 -15.53
N TRP A 172 8.12 4.69 -15.92
CA TRP A 172 6.72 4.78 -15.53
C TRP A 172 5.84 3.92 -16.46
N PRO A 173 4.75 3.33 -15.94
CA PRO A 173 3.73 2.66 -16.76
C PRO A 173 3.20 3.58 -17.85
N ALA A 174 3.03 3.05 -19.07
CA ALA A 174 2.62 3.85 -20.23
C ALA A 174 1.25 4.50 -20.08
N HIS A 175 0.35 3.87 -19.30
CA HIS A 175 -1.02 4.31 -19.06
C HIS A 175 -1.24 4.87 -17.65
N LEU A 176 -0.19 5.31 -16.96
CA LEU A 176 -0.32 5.88 -15.64
C LEU A 176 -1.18 7.15 -15.69
N GLU A 177 -2.28 7.15 -14.94
CA GLU A 177 -3.24 8.26 -14.86
C GLU A 177 -3.05 9.07 -13.58
N ARG A 178 -2.58 8.44 -12.51
CA ARG A 178 -2.38 9.06 -11.20
C ARG A 178 -1.01 8.73 -10.62
N LEU A 179 -0.27 9.77 -10.25
CA LEU A 179 1.01 9.67 -9.55
C LEU A 179 0.99 10.51 -8.27
N VAL A 180 1.23 9.87 -7.14
CA VAL A 180 1.59 10.55 -5.89
C VAL A 180 3.00 10.14 -5.51
N TYR A 181 3.85 11.13 -5.29
CA TYR A 181 5.15 10.96 -4.67
C TYR A 181 5.25 11.88 -3.47
N TRP A 182 5.41 11.29 -2.29
CA TRP A 182 5.58 12.04 -1.05
C TRP A 182 6.75 11.49 -0.28
N SER A 183 7.75 12.31 0.03
CA SER A 183 8.79 11.96 0.99
C SER A 183 8.78 12.93 2.16
N LYS A 184 9.05 12.44 3.38
CA LYS A 184 9.23 13.23 4.60
C LYS A 184 10.58 12.92 5.22
N SER A 185 11.35 13.95 5.57
CA SER A 185 12.59 13.78 6.35
C SER A 185 12.28 13.32 7.77
N ALA A 186 12.95 12.27 8.24
CA ALA A 186 12.85 11.81 9.62
C ALA A 186 13.54 12.76 10.61
N SER A 187 14.56 13.51 10.18
CA SER A 187 15.42 14.31 11.06
C SER A 187 14.91 15.73 11.36
N GLY A 188 13.87 16.23 10.68
CA GLY A 188 13.39 17.62 10.82
C GLY A 188 14.38 18.70 10.34
N GLU A 189 15.66 18.36 10.24
CA GLU A 189 16.68 19.08 9.51
C GLU A 189 16.55 18.76 8.03
N ALA A 190 16.68 19.79 7.18
CA ALA A 190 16.79 19.64 5.74
C ALA A 190 18.13 18.94 5.43
N GLY A 191 18.17 17.63 5.64
CA GLY A 191 19.34 16.79 5.42
C GLY A 191 19.78 16.87 3.97
N SER A 192 21.11 16.80 3.79
CA SER A 192 21.85 16.98 2.54
C SER A 192 21.62 15.88 1.50
N ALA A 193 20.72 14.93 1.74
CA ALA A 193 20.48 13.86 0.78
C ALA A 193 19.90 14.41 -0.54
N PRO A 194 20.38 13.91 -1.68
CA PRO A 194 19.88 14.31 -2.97
C PRO A 194 18.38 14.00 -3.08
N MET A 195 17.61 14.99 -3.51
CA MET A 195 16.21 14.79 -3.84
C MET A 195 16.09 13.90 -5.08
N PRO A 196 15.09 13.00 -5.13
CA PRO A 196 14.84 12.23 -6.33
C PRO A 196 14.38 13.15 -7.46
N ILE A 197 14.90 12.90 -8.66
CA ILE A 197 14.65 13.71 -9.85
C ILE A 197 13.67 12.96 -10.77
N ILE A 198 12.55 13.61 -11.10
CA ILE A 198 11.59 13.14 -12.08
C ILE A 198 11.90 13.80 -13.42
N GLU A 199 12.56 13.07 -14.32
CA GLU A 199 12.96 13.59 -15.64
C GLU A 199 11.89 13.44 -16.71
N ARG A 200 10.99 12.47 -16.56
CA ARG A 200 9.91 12.19 -17.51
C ARG A 200 8.63 11.88 -16.75
N LEU A 201 7.50 12.30 -17.32
CA LEU A 201 6.17 11.96 -16.84
C LEU A 201 5.39 11.25 -17.97
N PRO A 202 4.51 10.29 -17.64
CA PRO A 202 3.61 9.66 -18.61
C PRO A 202 2.72 10.69 -19.30
N PRO A 203 2.51 10.59 -20.63
CA PRO A 203 1.66 11.53 -21.36
C PRO A 203 0.17 11.39 -21.01
N THR A 204 -0.24 10.31 -20.33
CA THR A 204 -1.61 10.02 -19.90
C THR A 204 -1.96 10.60 -18.53
N LEU A 205 -0.98 11.16 -17.81
CA LEU A 205 -1.13 11.54 -16.41
C LEU A 205 -2.18 12.66 -16.23
N ARG A 206 -3.20 12.40 -15.42
CA ARG A 206 -4.30 13.33 -15.10
C ARG A 206 -4.15 13.96 -13.72
N TYR A 207 -3.56 13.23 -12.78
CA TYR A 207 -3.34 13.69 -11.41
C TYR A 207 -1.86 13.51 -11.03
N LEU A 208 -1.25 14.59 -10.54
CA LEU A 208 0.12 14.59 -10.05
C LEU A 208 0.19 15.26 -8.68
N GLU A 209 0.74 14.56 -7.70
CA GLU A 209 1.02 15.10 -6.38
C GLU A 209 2.47 14.83 -6.00
N LEU A 210 3.21 15.89 -5.67
CA LEU A 210 4.65 15.82 -5.43
C LEU A 210 5.03 16.52 -4.12
N ASN A 211 5.81 15.87 -3.27
CA ASN A 211 6.46 16.48 -2.11
C ASN A 211 7.90 15.98 -1.96
N ARG A 212 8.84 16.91 -1.73
CA ARG A 212 10.28 16.64 -1.54
C ARG A 212 10.92 15.85 -2.70
N CYS A 213 10.77 16.37 -3.91
CA CYS A 213 11.42 15.85 -5.14
C CYS A 213 11.72 17.01 -6.10
N GLU A 214 12.62 16.76 -7.06
CA GLU A 214 12.91 17.69 -8.15
C GLU A 214 12.15 17.24 -9.42
N LEU A 215 11.39 18.13 -10.05
CA LEU A 215 10.65 17.87 -11.27
C LEU A 215 11.33 18.58 -12.45
N ARG A 216 12.03 17.81 -13.29
CA ARG A 216 12.63 18.30 -14.56
C ARG A 216 11.77 17.99 -15.79
N ALA A 217 10.78 17.12 -15.63
CA ALA A 217 9.87 16.75 -16.70
C ALA A 217 8.96 17.90 -17.12
N ARG A 218 8.55 17.92 -18.39
CA ARG A 218 7.41 18.74 -18.81
C ARG A 218 6.12 18.14 -18.29
N LEU A 219 5.21 18.99 -17.82
CA LEU A 219 3.87 18.56 -17.46
C LEU A 219 3.12 18.07 -18.72
N PRO A 220 2.43 16.92 -18.65
CA PRO A 220 1.66 16.42 -19.78
C PRO A 220 0.40 17.29 -19.98
N LYS A 221 -0.02 17.44 -21.25
CA LYS A 221 -1.21 18.24 -21.61
C LYS A 221 -2.52 17.68 -21.05
N THR A 222 -2.51 16.41 -20.65
CA THR A 222 -3.63 15.69 -20.06
C THR A 222 -3.79 15.95 -18.56
N LEU A 223 -2.83 16.64 -17.93
CA LEU A 223 -2.84 16.91 -16.50
C LEU A 223 -4.01 17.82 -16.13
N GLN A 224 -4.86 17.32 -15.24
CA GLN A 224 -6.05 18.01 -14.75
C GLN A 224 -5.81 18.60 -13.36
N GLU A 225 -5.02 17.90 -12.53
CA GLU A 225 -4.74 18.30 -11.16
C GLU A 225 -3.25 18.16 -10.84
N LEU A 226 -2.69 19.24 -10.27
CA LEU A 226 -1.33 19.29 -9.74
C LEU A 226 -1.37 19.76 -8.29
N ARG A 227 -0.83 18.93 -7.40
CA ARG A 227 -0.59 19.28 -6.00
C ARG A 227 0.90 19.25 -5.72
N VAL A 228 1.41 20.31 -5.11
CA VAL A 228 2.80 20.39 -4.67
C VAL A 228 2.83 20.63 -3.17
N GLY A 229 3.58 19.81 -2.46
CA GLY A 229 3.75 19.90 -1.02
C GLY A 229 4.69 21.04 -0.63
N ARG A 230 4.74 21.37 0.67
CA ARG A 230 5.50 22.51 1.20
C ARG A 230 7.01 22.40 0.98
N GLU A 231 7.51 21.18 0.81
CA GLU A 231 8.93 20.90 0.57
C GLU A 231 9.25 20.77 -0.93
N PHE A 232 8.33 21.18 -1.81
CA PHE A 232 8.58 21.28 -3.24
C PHE A 232 9.32 22.59 -3.54
N THR A 233 10.52 22.50 -4.07
CA THR A 233 11.43 23.64 -4.23
C THR A 233 11.50 24.18 -5.65
N ASP A 234 10.96 23.47 -6.64
CA ASP A 234 10.94 23.89 -8.04
C ASP A 234 9.81 24.88 -8.33
N ARG A 235 10.00 25.74 -9.34
CA ARG A 235 8.90 26.52 -9.92
C ARG A 235 8.28 25.75 -11.08
N VAL A 236 6.97 25.59 -11.00
CA VAL A 236 6.17 25.06 -12.09
C VAL A 236 5.76 26.24 -12.97
N ASP A 237 6.30 26.32 -14.19
CA ASP A 237 5.82 27.27 -15.20
C ASP A 237 4.90 26.54 -16.19
N PHE A 238 3.64 26.99 -16.21
CA PHE A 238 2.54 26.42 -16.98
C PHE A 238 2.64 26.72 -18.49
N THR A 239 3.72 27.35 -18.95
CA THR A 239 4.06 27.50 -20.38
C THR A 239 4.81 26.30 -20.97
N GLY A 240 5.06 25.25 -20.17
CA GLY A 240 5.69 24.00 -20.64
C GLY A 240 7.21 23.97 -20.53
N ARG A 241 7.80 24.84 -19.69
CA ARG A 241 9.21 24.80 -19.27
C ARG A 241 9.28 24.83 -17.75
N VAL A 242 10.11 23.97 -17.15
CA VAL A 242 10.44 24.10 -15.72
C VAL A 242 11.44 25.25 -15.58
N VAL A 243 11.13 26.26 -14.78
CA VAL A 243 12.07 27.36 -14.49
C VAL A 243 12.71 27.08 -13.14
N LEU A 244 13.98 26.66 -13.14
CA LEU A 244 14.74 26.43 -11.90
C LEU A 244 14.76 27.69 -11.04
N ASN A 245 14.53 27.54 -9.73
CA ASN A 245 14.70 28.64 -8.80
C ASN A 245 16.19 28.80 -8.48
N ALA A 246 16.83 29.79 -9.10
CA ALA A 246 18.09 30.30 -8.62
C ALA A 246 17.86 30.97 -7.24
N ARG A 247 18.34 30.28 -6.19
CA ARG A 247 18.75 30.78 -4.85
C ARG A 247 17.74 30.65 -3.69
N LYS A 248 18.19 29.92 -2.67
CA LYS A 248 18.49 30.52 -1.35
C LYS A 248 20.00 30.43 -1.08
N ARG A 249 20.74 31.47 -1.48
CA ARG A 249 21.89 31.93 -0.70
C ARG A 249 21.27 32.87 0.33
N ILE A 250 21.36 32.53 1.60
CA ILE A 250 21.23 33.50 2.69
C ILE A 250 22.64 33.67 3.25
N ALA A 251 22.94 34.94 3.56
CA ALA A 251 24.24 35.50 3.93
C ALA A 251 25.02 34.72 5.00
#